data_AF-A0A7Z9PXZ0-F1
#
_entry.id   AF-A0A7Z9PXZ0-F1
#
_cell.length_a   1.000
_cell.length_b   1.000
_cell.length_c   1.000
_cell.angle_alpha   90.00
_cell.angle_beta   90.00
_cell.angle_gamma   90.00
#
_symmetry.space_group_name_H-M   'P 1'
#
loop_
_entity.id
_entity.type
_entity.pdbx_description
1 polymer ?
#
loop_
_entity_poly.entity_id
_entity_poly.type
_entity_poly.pdbx_seq_one_letter_code
_entity_poly.pdbx_strand_id
1 'polypeptide(L)'
;MKIYSTNVVESSNVFRMRLREARKKKFSTQAKMAEAIGFDTETISRWERGEREPKISDLSLIAEKLDQTVAYFFLKPGQSVVEDDEMTDREAIRLIRRGLEFLENQAEEQHTDEPVRTNPSYRVRNQAFETARELRGKKAEEKSG
;
A
#
# COMPACT_ATOMS: atom_id res chain seq x y z
N MET A 1 -35.65 -1.20 -7.40
CA MET A 1 -34.46 -1.26 -8.28
C MET A 1 -33.23 -1.10 -7.40
N LYS A 2 -32.49 -2.17 -7.12
CA LYS A 2 -31.37 -2.15 -6.16
C LYS A 2 -30.09 -1.71 -6.88
N ILE A 3 -29.69 -0.47 -6.65
CA ILE A 3 -28.42 0.11 -7.06
C ILE A 3 -27.28 -0.45 -6.18
N TYR A 4 -26.77 -1.63 -6.54
CA TYR A 4 -25.46 -2.13 -6.08
C TYR A 4 -24.51 -2.16 -7.28
N SER A 5 -24.28 -1.02 -7.91
CA SER A 5 -23.41 -0.93 -9.08
C SER A 5 -22.39 0.15 -8.79
N THR A 6 -21.18 -0.27 -8.43
CA THR A 6 -19.88 0.27 -8.91
C THR A 6 -18.73 -0.42 -8.16
N ASN A 7 -18.82 -0.67 -6.85
CA ASN A 7 -17.68 -1.22 -6.07
C ASN A 7 -17.52 -2.76 -6.12
N VAL A 8 -18.58 -3.55 -6.28
CA VAL A 8 -18.48 -5.03 -6.29
C VAL A 8 -17.96 -5.56 -7.63
N VAL A 9 -18.35 -4.90 -8.73
CA VAL A 9 -18.03 -5.34 -10.10
C VAL A 9 -16.53 -5.18 -10.38
N GLU A 10 -15.88 -4.14 -9.85
CA GLU A 10 -14.43 -3.97 -9.96
C GLU A 10 -13.65 -5.07 -9.24
N SER A 11 -14.06 -5.44 -8.02
CA SER A 11 -13.33 -6.40 -7.18
C SER A 11 -13.37 -7.81 -7.78
N SER A 12 -14.53 -8.26 -8.28
CA SER A 12 -14.67 -9.57 -8.94
C SER A 12 -13.84 -9.69 -10.23
N ASN A 13 -13.67 -8.58 -10.96
CA ASN A 13 -12.83 -8.56 -12.16
C ASN A 13 -11.33 -8.72 -11.83
N VAL A 14 -10.87 -8.13 -10.72
CA VAL A 14 -9.48 -8.30 -10.26
C VAL A 14 -9.22 -9.75 -9.86
N PHE A 15 -10.14 -10.37 -9.11
CA PHE A 15 -10.00 -11.76 -8.66
C PHE A 15 -9.80 -12.74 -9.83
N ARG A 16 -10.74 -12.79 -10.77
CA ARG A 16 -10.69 -13.76 -11.88
C ARG A 16 -9.45 -13.57 -12.76
N MET A 17 -9.00 -12.31 -12.93
CA MET A 17 -7.81 -11.97 -13.69
C MET A 17 -6.56 -12.48 -12.99
N ARG A 18 -6.41 -12.19 -11.69
CA ARG A 18 -5.27 -12.64 -10.87
C ARG A 18 -5.21 -14.15 -10.74
N LEU A 19 -6.36 -14.80 -10.54
CA LEU A 19 -6.48 -16.26 -10.54
C LEU A 19 -5.95 -16.86 -11.84
N ARG A 20 -6.42 -16.34 -12.98
CA ARG A 20 -5.98 -16.81 -14.31
C ARG A 20 -4.50 -16.55 -14.57
N GLU A 21 -3.99 -15.42 -14.12
CA GLU A 21 -2.57 -15.06 -14.22
C GLU A 21 -1.70 -16.05 -13.43
N ALA A 22 -1.98 -16.21 -12.13
CA ALA A 22 -1.21 -17.11 -11.26
C ALA A 22 -1.34 -18.56 -11.73
N ARG A 23 -2.54 -18.99 -12.14
CA ARG A 23 -2.71 -20.31 -12.74
C ARG A 23 -1.79 -20.48 -13.94
N LYS A 24 -1.81 -19.59 -14.95
CA LYS A 24 -0.97 -19.76 -16.14
C LYS A 24 0.52 -19.83 -15.82
N LYS A 25 0.98 -19.14 -14.77
CA LYS A 25 2.38 -19.20 -14.29
C LYS A 25 2.73 -20.58 -13.70
N LYS A 26 1.85 -21.14 -12.85
CA LYS A 26 2.10 -22.40 -12.14
C LYS A 26 1.65 -23.66 -12.91
N PHE A 27 0.47 -23.60 -13.52
CA PHE A 27 -0.22 -24.68 -14.21
C PHE A 27 -0.58 -24.29 -15.66
N SER A 28 -0.02 -25.02 -16.62
CA SER A 28 -0.23 -24.74 -18.04
C SER A 28 -1.70 -24.80 -18.49
N THR A 29 -2.55 -25.59 -17.82
CA THR A 29 -3.97 -25.77 -18.15
C THR A 29 -4.89 -25.66 -16.93
N GLN A 30 -6.17 -25.39 -17.16
CA GLN A 30 -7.19 -25.43 -16.09
C GLN A 30 -7.33 -26.83 -15.48
N ALA A 31 -7.24 -27.88 -16.29
CA ALA A 31 -7.32 -29.27 -15.83
C ALA A 31 -6.21 -29.62 -14.82
N LYS A 32 -4.96 -29.17 -15.06
CA LYS A 32 -3.85 -29.40 -14.13
C LYS A 32 -4.06 -28.71 -12.78
N MET A 33 -4.60 -27.49 -12.80
CA MET A 33 -4.94 -26.80 -11.55
C MET A 33 -6.07 -27.54 -10.83
N ALA A 34 -7.13 -27.90 -11.56
CA ALA A 34 -8.30 -28.60 -11.03
C ALA A 34 -7.89 -29.88 -10.28
N GLU A 35 -7.03 -30.69 -10.88
CA GLU A 35 -6.42 -31.86 -10.25
C GLU A 35 -5.64 -31.50 -8.96
N ALA A 36 -4.80 -30.45 -9.01
CA ALA A 36 -3.97 -30.04 -7.88
C ALA A 36 -4.75 -29.52 -6.66
N ILE A 37 -5.92 -28.91 -6.86
CA ILE A 37 -6.77 -28.38 -5.78
C ILE A 37 -8.01 -29.23 -5.48
N GLY A 38 -8.21 -30.35 -6.18
CA GLY A 38 -9.33 -31.26 -5.94
C GLY A 38 -10.71 -30.74 -6.40
N PHE A 39 -10.73 -29.94 -7.46
CA PHE A 39 -11.97 -29.45 -8.10
C PHE A 39 -12.09 -29.98 -9.54
N ASP A 40 -13.26 -29.83 -10.15
CA ASP A 40 -13.43 -30.11 -11.57
C ASP A 40 -12.98 -28.91 -12.44
N THR A 41 -12.65 -29.19 -13.70
CA THR A 41 -12.16 -28.17 -14.64
C THR A 41 -13.20 -27.08 -14.92
N GLU A 42 -14.49 -27.43 -14.92
CA GLU A 42 -15.58 -26.49 -15.17
C GLU A 42 -15.73 -25.48 -14.01
N THR A 43 -15.48 -25.92 -12.77
CA THR A 43 -15.40 -25.02 -11.60
C THR A 43 -14.30 -23.97 -11.78
N ILE A 44 -13.10 -24.37 -12.21
CA ILE A 44 -12.01 -23.41 -12.50
C ILE A 44 -12.41 -22.45 -13.63
N SER A 45 -13.03 -22.97 -14.69
CA SER A 45 -13.52 -22.16 -15.83
C SER A 45 -14.53 -21.11 -15.38
N ARG A 46 -15.49 -21.46 -14.52
CA ARG A 46 -16.48 -20.51 -13.97
C ARG A 46 -15.83 -19.43 -13.11
N TRP A 47 -14.84 -19.79 -12.31
CA TRP A 47 -14.06 -18.82 -11.53
C TRP A 47 -13.31 -17.84 -12.42
N GLU A 48 -12.61 -18.32 -13.45
CA GLU A 48 -11.86 -17.44 -14.37
C GLU A 48 -12.75 -16.58 -15.27
N ARG A 49 -14.00 -17.00 -15.53
CA ARG A 49 -15.00 -16.19 -16.24
C ARG A 49 -15.70 -15.18 -15.31
N GLY A 50 -15.63 -15.37 -14.00
CA GLY A 50 -16.35 -14.56 -13.01
C GLY A 50 -17.84 -14.90 -12.93
N GLU A 51 -18.23 -16.10 -13.36
CA GLU A 51 -19.62 -16.59 -13.25
C GLU A 51 -19.93 -17.09 -11.84
N ARG A 52 -18.88 -17.45 -11.11
CA ARG A 52 -18.92 -17.91 -9.72
C ARG A 52 -17.61 -17.55 -9.04
N GLU A 53 -17.65 -17.30 -7.75
CA GLU A 53 -16.44 -17.15 -6.93
C GLU A 53 -16.22 -18.41 -6.08
N PRO A 54 -14.95 -18.77 -5.78
CA PRO A 54 -14.65 -19.79 -4.79
C PRO A 54 -15.18 -19.39 -3.41
N LYS A 55 -15.40 -20.36 -2.53
CA LYS A 55 -15.73 -20.01 -1.14
C LYS A 55 -14.49 -19.42 -0.47
N ILE A 56 -14.70 -18.59 0.53
CA ILE A 56 -13.61 -18.03 1.34
C ILE A 56 -12.72 -19.14 1.93
N SER A 57 -13.31 -20.27 2.32
CA SER A 57 -12.58 -21.46 2.78
C SER A 57 -11.58 -22.01 1.77
N ASP A 58 -11.87 -21.88 0.48
CA ASP A 58 -11.09 -22.48 -0.60
C ASP A 58 -9.94 -21.55 -1.03
N LEU A 59 -10.01 -20.26 -0.69
CA LEU A 59 -9.00 -19.27 -1.08
C LEU A 59 -7.61 -19.61 -0.54
N SER A 60 -7.51 -20.15 0.67
CA SER A 60 -6.22 -20.52 1.26
C SER A 60 -5.55 -21.67 0.50
N LEU A 61 -6.33 -22.68 0.11
CA LEU A 61 -5.85 -23.81 -0.71
C LEU A 61 -5.41 -23.34 -2.10
N ILE A 62 -6.21 -22.46 -2.72
CA ILE A 62 -5.89 -21.90 -4.05
C ILE A 62 -4.61 -21.08 -3.98
N ALA A 63 -4.45 -20.25 -2.95
CA ALA A 63 -3.25 -19.45 -2.71
C ALA A 63 -2.01 -20.35 -2.56
N GLU A 64 -2.09 -21.35 -1.68
CA GLU A 64 -1.01 -22.32 -1.44
C GLU A 64 -0.58 -23.03 -2.73
N LYS A 65 -1.52 -23.60 -3.50
CA LYS A 65 -1.18 -24.36 -4.72
C LYS A 65 -0.65 -23.50 -5.86
N LEU A 66 -0.91 -22.19 -5.82
CA LEU A 66 -0.41 -21.24 -6.82
C LEU A 66 0.87 -20.52 -6.38
N ASP A 67 1.43 -20.86 -5.21
CA ASP A 67 2.53 -20.14 -4.56
C ASP A 67 2.24 -18.64 -4.45
N GLN A 68 1.04 -18.27 -4.00
CA GLN A 68 0.61 -16.89 -3.81
C GLN A 68 0.03 -16.68 -2.40
N THR A 69 -0.15 -15.42 -2.01
CA THR A 69 -0.94 -15.06 -0.83
C THR A 69 -2.42 -14.92 -1.20
N VAL A 70 -3.33 -15.02 -0.22
CA VAL A 70 -4.75 -14.71 -0.46
C VAL A 70 -4.92 -13.25 -0.92
N ALA A 71 -4.12 -12.33 -0.37
CA ALA A 71 -4.16 -10.92 -0.73
C ALA A 71 -3.86 -10.66 -2.21
N TYR A 72 -2.97 -11.45 -2.82
CA TYR A 72 -2.60 -11.33 -4.23
C TYR A 72 -3.82 -11.29 -5.17
N PHE A 73 -4.86 -12.09 -4.89
CA PHE A 73 -6.04 -12.15 -5.74
C PHE A 73 -6.86 -10.85 -5.77
N PHE A 74 -6.61 -9.93 -4.83
CA PHE A 74 -7.35 -8.68 -4.71
C PHE A 74 -6.50 -7.44 -5.03
N LEU A 75 -5.23 -7.61 -5.39
CA LEU A 75 -4.34 -6.52 -5.78
C LEU A 75 -4.59 -6.07 -7.22
N LYS A 76 -4.81 -4.76 -7.43
CA LYS A 76 -4.86 -4.17 -8.78
C LYS A 76 -3.49 -4.30 -9.48
N PRO A 77 -3.42 -4.31 -10.82
CA PRO A 77 -2.15 -4.27 -11.54
C PRO A 77 -1.28 -3.11 -11.05
N GLY A 78 0.02 -3.37 -10.84
CA GLY A 78 0.95 -2.38 -10.29
C GLY A 78 0.96 -2.28 -8.75
N GLN A 79 0.03 -2.94 -8.06
CA GLN A 79 0.14 -3.17 -6.61
C GLN A 79 0.86 -4.50 -6.37
N SER A 80 1.89 -4.47 -5.54
CA SER A 80 2.54 -5.65 -4.98
C SER A 80 2.31 -5.66 -3.47
N VAL A 81 2.08 -6.85 -2.91
CA VAL A 81 2.47 -7.07 -1.52
C VAL A 81 3.99 -6.96 -1.51
N VAL A 82 4.52 -6.01 -0.75
CA VAL A 82 5.91 -6.07 -0.32
C VAL A 82 5.99 -7.33 0.53
N GLU A 83 6.47 -8.42 -0.06
CA GLU A 83 6.93 -9.57 0.70
C GLU A 83 8.11 -9.07 1.53
N ASP A 84 8.11 -9.36 2.83
CA ASP A 84 9.21 -9.06 3.78
C ASP A 84 10.44 -9.93 3.42
N ASP A 85 10.94 -9.75 2.19
CA ASP A 85 12.24 -10.22 1.78
C ASP A 85 13.22 -9.13 2.22
N GLU A 86 13.91 -9.40 3.34
CA GLU A 86 14.91 -8.56 4.00
C GLU A 86 14.97 -7.10 3.50
N MET A 87 14.10 -6.26 4.07
CA MET A 87 14.19 -4.81 3.90
C MET A 87 15.60 -4.36 4.29
N THR A 88 16.40 -3.97 3.32
CA THR A 88 17.72 -3.43 3.63
C THR A 88 17.56 -2.11 4.37
N ASP A 89 18.46 -1.79 5.30
CA ASP A 89 18.45 -0.50 6.02
C ASP A 89 18.33 0.70 5.05
N ARG A 90 18.91 0.57 3.85
CA ARG A 90 18.88 1.60 2.81
C ARG A 90 17.50 1.77 2.19
N GLU A 91 16.77 0.69 1.98
CA GLU A 91 15.40 0.73 1.44
C GLU A 91 14.42 1.22 2.51
N ALA A 92 14.59 0.79 3.76
CA ALA A 92 13.84 1.31 4.90
C ALA A 92 14.01 2.84 5.02
N ILE A 93 15.25 3.32 4.99
CA ILE A 93 15.56 4.77 5.04
C ILE A 93 14.93 5.50 3.85
N ARG A 94 14.98 4.92 2.65
CA ARG A 94 14.37 5.52 1.46
C ARG A 94 12.85 5.64 1.60
N LEU A 95 12.18 4.61 2.12
CA LEU A 95 10.74 4.62 2.34
C LEU A 95 10.33 5.61 3.43
N ILE A 96 11.07 5.67 4.54
CA ILE A 96 10.83 6.64 5.62
C ILE A 96 10.96 8.07 5.10
N ARG A 97 12.01 8.37 4.33
CA ARG A 97 12.18 9.70 3.71
C ARG A 97 11.02 10.06 2.80
N ARG A 98 10.59 9.14 1.94
CA ARG A 98 9.44 9.35 1.05
C ARG A 98 8.13 9.55 1.83
N GLY A 99 7.94 8.83 2.93
CA GLY A 99 6.79 9.02 3.82
C GLY A 99 6.81 10.38 4.52
N LEU A 100 7.97 10.83 4.98
CA LEU A 100 8.15 12.16 5.58
C LEU A 100 7.89 13.27 4.56
N GLU A 101 8.43 13.18 3.35
CA GLU A 101 8.17 14.12 2.24
C GLU A 101 6.67 14.19 1.93
N PHE A 102 5.97 13.05 1.94
CA PHE A 102 4.53 13.01 1.73
C PHE A 102 3.76 13.75 2.83
N LEU A 103 4.14 13.53 4.10
CA LEU A 103 3.51 14.20 5.24
C LEU A 103 3.82 15.71 5.28
N GLU A 104 5.02 16.13 4.87
CA GLU A 104 5.40 17.54 4.75
C GLU A 104 4.56 18.25 3.68
N ASN A 105 4.39 17.64 2.50
CA ASN A 105 3.56 18.20 1.43
C ASN A 105 2.07 18.25 1.81
N GLN A 106 1.56 17.27 2.55
CA GLN A 106 0.18 17.28 3.09
C GLN A 106 -0.03 18.39 4.14
N ALA A 107 1.01 18.73 4.91
CA ALA A 107 0.97 19.81 5.88
C ALA A 107 1.00 21.20 5.21
N GLU A 108 1.62 21.31 4.03
CA GLU A 108 1.61 22.53 3.20
C GLU A 108 0.26 22.74 2.49
N GLU A 109 -0.40 21.66 2.04
CA GLU A 109 -1.72 21.75 1.37
C GLU A 109 -2.90 22.05 2.32
N GLN A 110 -2.73 21.85 3.64
CA GLN A 110 -3.77 22.20 4.64
C GLN A 110 -3.59 23.58 5.28
N HIS A 111 -2.66 24.39 4.80
CA HIS A 111 -2.47 25.76 5.31
C HIS A 111 -3.47 26.74 4.65
N THR A 112 -4.73 26.71 5.06
CA THR A 112 -5.58 27.91 5.01
C THR A 112 -5.20 28.80 6.18
N ASP A 113 -4.33 29.79 5.96
CA ASP A 113 -4.10 31.06 6.69
C ASP A 113 -4.36 31.20 8.22
N GLU A 114 -4.50 30.14 9.00
CA GLU A 114 -4.65 30.22 10.46
C GLU A 114 -3.28 30.09 11.15
N PRO A 115 -2.93 31.03 12.05
CA PRO A 115 -1.64 31.02 12.69
C PRO A 115 -1.56 29.85 13.68
N VAL A 116 -0.67 28.89 13.39
CA VAL A 116 -0.33 27.71 14.21
C VAL A 116 0.29 28.15 15.55
N ARG A 117 -0.52 28.68 16.45
CA ARG A 117 -0.10 29.17 17.78
C ARG A 117 -0.16 28.11 18.87
N THR A 118 -0.76 26.94 18.60
CA THR A 118 -1.11 25.97 19.65
C THR A 118 -0.36 24.64 19.59
N ASN A 119 0.48 24.38 18.58
CA ASN A 119 1.28 23.15 18.54
C ASN A 119 2.56 23.30 19.40
N PRO A 120 2.73 22.53 20.50
CA PRO A 120 3.88 22.64 21.40
C PRO A 120 5.23 22.44 20.69
N SER A 121 5.26 21.63 19.64
CA SER A 121 6.47 21.32 18.86
C SER A 121 6.98 22.55 18.08
N TYR A 122 6.09 23.46 17.68
CA TYR A 122 6.47 24.72 17.02
C TYR A 122 7.04 25.74 17.99
N ARG A 123 6.56 25.80 19.25
CA ARG A 123 7.13 26.69 20.29
C ARG A 123 8.59 26.38 20.56
N VAL A 124 8.94 25.09 20.70
CA VAL A 124 10.32 24.68 20.98
C VAL A 124 11.23 25.05 19.82
N ARG A 125 10.80 24.79 18.58
CA ARG A 125 11.56 25.12 17.37
C ARG A 125 11.78 26.63 17.21
N ASN A 126 10.73 27.45 17.32
CA ASN A 126 10.86 28.90 17.16
C ASN A 126 11.62 29.54 18.32
N GLN A 127 11.46 29.06 19.55
CA GLN A 127 12.21 29.56 20.70
C GLN A 127 13.72 29.26 20.56
N ALA A 128 14.09 28.09 20.02
CA ALA A 128 15.49 27.78 19.71
C ALA A 128 16.07 28.67 18.59
N PHE A 129 15.29 28.95 17.54
CA PHE A 129 15.73 29.83 16.44
C PHE A 129 15.89 31.30 16.88
N GLU A 130 14.94 31.85 17.65
CA GLU A 130 15.04 33.23 18.16
C GLU A 130 16.21 33.37 19.16
N THR A 131 16.39 32.41 20.07
CA THR A 131 17.53 32.41 21.00
C THR A 131 18.87 32.38 20.27
N ALA A 132 18.98 31.59 19.20
CA ALA A 132 20.19 31.51 18.38
C ALA A 132 20.47 32.82 17.61
N ARG A 133 19.43 33.57 17.23
CA ARG A 133 19.53 34.86 16.55
C ARG A 133 20.00 35.96 17.49
N GLU A 134 19.44 36.02 18.70
CA GLU A 134 19.86 36.95 19.75
C GLU A 134 21.31 36.73 20.19
N LEU A 135 21.72 35.47 20.35
CA LEU A 135 23.11 35.12 20.71
C LEU A 135 24.12 35.49 19.60
N ARG A 136 23.71 35.44 18.33
CA ARG A 136 24.55 35.92 17.21
C ARG A 136 24.63 37.44 17.15
N GLY A 137 23.55 38.15 17.48
CA GLY A 137 23.54 39.62 17.56
C GLY A 137 24.46 40.14 18.67
N LYS A 138 24.38 39.56 19.87
CA LYS A 138 25.21 39.97 21.02
C LYS A 138 26.72 39.73 20.80
N LYS A 139 27.09 38.65 20.10
CA LYS A 139 28.50 38.38 19.73
C LYS A 139 29.06 39.35 18.68
N ALA A 140 28.20 40.03 17.92
CA ALA A 140 28.62 41.04 16.96
C ALA A 140 28.88 42.40 17.65
N GLU A 141 28.14 42.72 18.70
CA GLU A 141 28.30 43.97 19.49
C GLU A 141 29.53 43.92 20.41
N GLU A 142 29.82 42.79 21.06
CA GLU A 142 31.03 42.61 21.90
C GLU A 142 32.36 42.64 21.13
N LYS A 143 32.33 42.52 19.79
CA LYS A 143 33.53 42.60 18.94
C LYS A 143 33.77 43.99 18.32
N SER A 144 32.87 44.94 18.57
CA SER A 144 32.91 46.30 18.00
C SER A 144 33.12 47.41 19.04
N GLY A 145 33.37 47.07 20.31
CA GLY A 145 33.79 47.99 21.38
C GLY A 145 35.17 47.63 21.90
#